data_AF-A0A2I1HXK2-F1
#
_entry.id   AF-A0A2I1HXK2-F1
#
_cell.length_a   1.000
_cell.length_b   1.000
_cell.length_c   1.000
_cell.angle_alpha   90.00
_cell.angle_beta   90.00
_cell.angle_gamma   90.00
#
_symmetry.space_group_name_H-M   'P 1'
#
loop_
_entity.id
_entity.type
_entity.pdbx_description
1 polymer ?
#
loop_
_entity_poly.entity_id
_entity_poly.type
_entity_poly.pdbx_seq_one_letter_code
_entity_poly.pdbx_strand_id
1 'polypeptide(L)'
;NLIKQWAKNFIKLFKEYSLSELRLLKLHNWCYHIIKTIREYGAINGFTTETYEFLHKDAVKIPYRSSNKRDPTDQMIKSVGITASTIFN
;
A
#
# COMPACT_ATOMS: atom_id res chain seq x y z
N ASN A 1 23.14 -7.35 -13.71
CA ASN A 1 21.98 -6.60 -13.17
C ASN A 1 22.26 -6.29 -11.72
N LEU A 2 22.62 -5.03 -11.42
CA LEU A 2 23.10 -4.56 -10.12
C LEU A 2 22.14 -4.91 -8.97
N ILE A 3 20.84 -4.84 -9.22
CA ILE A 3 19.79 -5.15 -8.23
C ILE A 3 19.80 -6.62 -7.81
N LYS A 4 20.05 -7.54 -8.75
CA LYS A 4 20.13 -8.97 -8.46
C LYS A 4 21.39 -9.31 -7.66
N GLN A 5 22.50 -8.63 -7.92
CA GLN A 5 23.75 -8.81 -7.15
C GLN A 5 23.60 -8.26 -5.74
N TRP A 6 23.04 -7.05 -5.60
CA TRP A 6 22.70 -6.48 -4.30
C TRP A 6 21.82 -7.42 -3.48
N ALA A 7 20.75 -7.96 -4.08
CA ALA A 7 19.82 -8.84 -3.36
C ALA A 7 20.47 -10.16 -2.93
N LYS A 8 21.35 -10.74 -3.76
CA LYS A 8 22.13 -11.92 -3.37
C LYS A 8 23.03 -11.64 -2.16
N ASN A 9 23.70 -10.49 -2.14
CA ASN A 9 24.54 -10.10 -1.02
C ASN A 9 23.72 -9.84 0.24
N PHE A 10 22.57 -9.16 0.11
CA PHE A 10 21.63 -8.94 1.20
C PHE A 10 21.14 -10.26 1.81
N ILE A 11 20.67 -11.20 0.99
CA ILE A 11 20.23 -12.52 1.46
C ILE A 11 21.39 -13.25 2.14
N LYS A 12 22.59 -13.23 1.55
CA LYS A 12 23.77 -13.89 2.13
C LYS A 12 24.10 -13.38 3.53
N LEU A 13 23.99 -12.07 3.77
CA LEU A 13 24.31 -11.45 5.06
C LEU A 13 23.25 -11.72 6.13
N PHE A 14 21.98 -11.78 5.74
CA PHE A 14 20.87 -11.74 6.70
C PHE A 14 20.03 -13.04 6.78
N LYS A 15 20.30 -14.05 5.95
CA LYS A 15 19.50 -15.29 5.92
C LYS A 15 19.41 -15.99 7.28
N GLU A 16 20.48 -15.96 8.08
CA GLU A 16 20.57 -16.67 9.36
C GLU A 16 19.70 -16.02 10.45
N TYR A 17 19.38 -14.74 10.29
CA TYR A 17 18.51 -14.00 11.21
C TYR A 17 17.03 -14.09 10.82
N SER A 18 16.68 -14.84 9.76
CA SER A 18 15.32 -14.99 9.28
C SER A 18 14.90 -16.46 9.29
N LEU A 19 13.80 -16.77 9.99
CA LEU A 19 13.19 -18.11 9.96
C LEU A 19 12.80 -18.56 8.55
N SER A 20 12.53 -17.60 7.66
CA SER A 20 12.18 -17.86 6.25
C SER A 20 13.39 -17.87 5.31
N GLU A 21 14.61 -17.70 5.85
CA GLU A 21 15.84 -17.52 5.08
C GLU A 21 15.74 -16.37 4.05
N LEU A 22 14.92 -15.36 4.36
CA LEU A 22 14.60 -14.24 3.46
C LEU A 22 13.98 -14.66 2.12
N ARG A 23 13.27 -15.79 2.08
CA ARG A 23 12.42 -16.19 0.94
C ARG A 23 11.13 -15.38 0.89
N LEU A 24 11.26 -14.06 0.76
CA LEU A 24 10.17 -13.12 0.75
C LEU A 24 9.66 -12.90 -0.68
N LEU A 25 8.35 -13.12 -0.90
CA LEU A 25 7.71 -12.88 -2.19
C LEU A 25 7.94 -11.43 -2.68
N LYS A 26 7.94 -10.46 -1.76
CA LYS A 26 8.24 -9.05 -2.05
C LYS A 26 9.68 -8.85 -2.57
N LEU A 27 10.65 -9.52 -1.95
CA LEU A 27 12.06 -9.45 -2.38
C LEU A 27 12.24 -10.07 -3.76
N HIS A 28 11.58 -11.21 -4.03
CA HIS A 28 11.57 -11.84 -5.34
C HIS A 28 10.97 -10.91 -6.41
N ASN A 29 9.79 -10.33 -6.14
CA ASN A 29 9.14 -9.39 -7.06
C ASN A 29 10.03 -8.19 -7.38
N TRP A 30 10.72 -7.65 -6.39
CA TRP A 30 11.63 -6.54 -6.60
C TRP A 30 12.84 -6.90 -7.49
N CYS A 31 13.44 -8.07 -7.26
CA CYS A 31 14.63 -8.52 -8.00
C CYS A 31 14.36 -8.86 -9.47
N TYR A 32 13.19 -9.41 -9.76
CA TYR A 32 12.89 -10.02 -11.06
C TYR A 32 11.84 -9.27 -11.86
N HIS A 33 10.86 -8.64 -11.20
CA HIS A 33 9.66 -8.15 -11.88
C HIS A 33 9.58 -6.62 -11.92
N ILE A 34 10.13 -5.87 -10.95
CA ILE A 34 9.99 -4.40 -10.94
C ILE A 34 10.59 -3.72 -12.18
N ILE A 35 11.81 -4.08 -12.59
CA ILE A 35 12.42 -3.45 -13.79
C ILE A 35 11.60 -3.74 -15.05
N LYS A 36 11.09 -4.97 -15.17
CA LYS A 36 10.23 -5.37 -16.29
C LYS A 36 8.93 -4.56 -16.27
N THR A 37 8.28 -4.50 -15.11
CA THR A 37 7.03 -3.77 -14.90
C THR A 37 7.20 -2.28 -15.23
N ILE A 38 8.30 -1.65 -14.81
CA ILE A 38 8.57 -0.23 -15.12
C ILE A 38 8.74 0.00 -16.62
N ARG A 39 9.39 -0.93 -17.32
CA ARG A 39 9.57 -0.84 -18.77
C ARG A 39 8.27 -1.02 -19.56
N GLU A 40 7.40 -1.89 -19.08
CA GLU A 40 6.14 -2.23 -19.74
C GLU A 40 5.02 -1.23 -19.44
N TYR A 41 4.93 -0.76 -18.20
CA TYR A 41 3.78 0.00 -17.70
C TYR A 41 4.16 1.41 -17.18
N GLY A 42 5.44 1.78 -17.20
CA GLY A 42 5.91 3.06 -16.67
C GLY A 42 6.09 3.05 -15.16
N ALA A 43 6.13 4.23 -14.55
CA ALA A 43 6.38 4.35 -13.12
C ALA A 43 5.31 3.61 -12.28
N ILE A 44 5.74 2.95 -11.20
CA ILE A 44 4.88 2.11 -10.34
C ILE A 44 3.95 2.93 -9.45
N ASN A 45 4.15 4.24 -9.37
CA ASN A 45 3.35 5.18 -8.58
C ASN A 45 1.84 5.07 -8.82
N GLY A 46 1.40 4.74 -10.04
CA GLY A 46 -0.02 4.48 -10.37
C GLY A 46 -0.60 3.16 -9.85
N PHE A 47 0.24 2.22 -9.39
CA PHE A 47 -0.15 0.89 -8.88
C PHE A 47 -0.04 0.79 -7.35
N THR A 48 0.23 1.89 -6.66
CA THR A 48 0.28 1.89 -5.19
C THR A 48 -1.13 1.96 -4.61
N THR A 49 -1.32 1.41 -3.41
CA THR A 49 -2.60 1.49 -2.68
C THR A 49 -2.71 2.77 -1.86
N GLU A 50 -1.77 3.72 -1.99
CA GLU A 50 -1.67 4.89 -1.11
C GLU A 50 -2.94 5.75 -1.14
N THR A 51 -3.43 6.08 -2.33
CA THR A 51 -4.69 6.83 -2.50
C THR A 51 -5.88 6.07 -1.91
N TYR A 52 -5.96 4.77 -2.16
CA TYR A 52 -7.04 3.94 -1.62
C TYR A 52 -6.99 3.87 -0.09
N GLU A 53 -5.81 3.67 0.49
CA GLU A 53 -5.61 3.62 1.93
C GLU A 53 -5.92 4.96 2.60
N PHE A 54 -5.55 6.07 1.96
CA PHE A 54 -5.90 7.41 2.41
C PHE A 54 -7.43 7.59 2.40
N LEU A 55 -8.10 7.32 1.28
CA LEU A 55 -9.55 7.43 1.17
C LEU A 55 -10.28 6.51 2.15
N HIS A 56 -9.82 5.28 2.33
CA HIS A 56 -10.42 4.36 3.30
C HIS A 56 -10.22 4.83 4.75
N LYS A 57 -9.08 5.46 5.08
CA LYS A 57 -8.91 6.07 6.41
C LYS A 57 -9.90 7.21 6.62
N ASP A 58 -9.99 8.11 5.65
CA ASP A 58 -10.78 9.33 5.74
C ASP A 58 -12.28 9.07 5.67
N ALA A 59 -12.74 8.36 4.64
CA ALA A 59 -14.16 8.11 4.38
C ALA A 59 -14.77 6.99 5.23
N VAL A 60 -13.96 6.04 5.73
CA VAL A 60 -14.48 4.85 6.44
C VAL A 60 -14.03 4.80 7.89
N LYS A 61 -12.72 4.77 8.16
CA LYS A 61 -12.23 4.57 9.54
C LYS A 61 -12.56 5.73 10.47
N ILE A 62 -12.43 6.98 10.02
CA ILE A 62 -12.70 8.16 10.85
C ILE A 62 -14.19 8.23 11.22
N PRO A 63 -15.15 8.17 10.27
CA PRO A 63 -16.57 8.27 10.59
C PRO A 63 -17.03 7.06 11.41
N TYR A 64 -16.56 5.85 11.08
CA TYR A 64 -16.86 4.65 11.86
C TYR A 64 -16.42 4.75 13.33
N ARG A 65 -15.25 5.34 13.59
CA ARG A 65 -14.79 5.57 14.97
C ARG A 65 -15.61 6.65 15.66
N SER A 66 -15.90 7.76 14.95
CA SER A 66 -16.69 8.86 15.49
C SER A 66 -18.12 8.47 15.85
N SER A 67 -18.69 7.49 15.12
CA SER A 67 -20.04 7.01 15.35
C SER A 67 -20.19 6.19 16.63
N ASN A 68 -19.08 5.77 17.24
CA ASN A 68 -19.07 4.84 18.37
C ASN A 68 -19.97 3.61 18.11
N LYS A 69 -19.95 3.11 16.86
CA LYS A 69 -20.77 1.99 16.36
C LYS A 69 -22.29 2.23 16.37
N ARG A 70 -22.76 3.46 16.55
CA ARG A 70 -24.17 3.84 16.43
C ARG A 70 -24.46 4.26 15.00
N ASP A 71 -25.30 3.50 14.30
CA ASP A 71 -25.70 3.76 12.90
C ASP A 71 -24.51 4.13 11.99
N PRO A 72 -23.44 3.29 11.96
CA PRO A 72 -22.16 3.66 11.36
C PRO A 72 -22.28 3.95 9.86
N THR A 73 -23.16 3.25 9.14
CA THR A 73 -23.37 3.44 7.70
C THR A 73 -23.91 4.84 7.40
N ASP A 74 -24.94 5.28 8.12
CA ASP A 74 -25.55 6.60 7.92
C ASP A 74 -24.57 7.72 8.26
N GLN A 75 -23.76 7.54 9.31
CA GLN A 75 -22.72 8.50 9.69
C GLN A 75 -21.59 8.56 8.66
N MET A 76 -21.17 7.42 8.11
CA MET A 76 -20.19 7.37 7.01
C MET A 76 -20.72 8.08 5.76
N ILE A 77 -21.95 7.82 5.34
CA ILE A 77 -22.57 8.47 4.17
C ILE A 77 -22.64 9.98 4.37
N LYS A 78 -23.09 10.44 5.54
CA LYS A 78 -23.14 11.88 5.89
C LYS A 78 -21.76 12.53 5.88
N SER A 79 -20.76 11.88 6.48
CA SER A 79 -19.40 12.40 6.53
C SER A 79 -18.79 12.53 5.13
N VAL A 80 -18.95 11.53 4.27
CA VAL A 80 -18.46 11.59 2.88
C VAL A 80 -19.16 12.69 2.10
N GLY A 81 -20.47 12.87 2.25
CA GLY A 81 -21.23 13.95 1.61
C GLY A 81 -20.73 15.34 2.01
N ILE A 82 -20.47 15.57 3.29
CA ILE A 82 -19.90 16.82 3.82
C ILE A 82 -18.49 17.06 3.25
N THR A 83 -17.65 16.03 3.22
CA THR A 83 -16.26 16.13 2.77
C THR A 83 -16.18 16.45 1.27
N ALA A 84 -17.01 15.80 0.44
CA ALA A 84 -17.11 16.11 -0.99
C ALA A 84 -17.55 17.56 -1.23
N SER A 85 -18.55 18.06 -0.49
CA SER A 85 -18.97 19.47 -0.60
C SER A 85 -17.90 20.48 -0.19
N THR A 86 -16.90 20.07 0.61
CA THR A 86 -15.80 20.94 1.06
C THR A 86 -14.63 20.94 0.07
N ILE A 87 -14.44 19.87 -0.70
CA ILE A 87 -13.32 19.72 -1.66
C ILE A 87 -13.66 20.32 -3.03
N PHE A 88 -14.93 20.30 -3.44
CA PHE A 88 -15.37 20.76 -4.76
C PHE A 88 -15.95 22.19 -4.77
N ASN A 89 -15.74 22.97 -3.70
CA ASN A 89 -16.00 24.41 -3.61
C ASN A 89 -14.66 25.16 -3.49
#